data_AF-A0A2R6LTZ4-F1
#
_entry.id   AF-A0A2R6LTZ4-F1
#
_cell.length_a   1.000
_cell.length_b   1.000
_cell.length_c   1.000
_cell.angle_alpha   90.00
_cell.angle_beta   90.00
_cell.angle_gamma   90.00
#
_symmetry.space_group_name_H-M   'P 1'
#
loop_
_entity.id
_entity.type
_entity.pdbx_description
1 polymer ?
#
loop_
_entity_poly.entity_id
_entity_poly.type
_entity_poly.pdbx_seq_one_letter_code
_entity_poly.pdbx_strand_id
1 'polypeptide(L)' 'MRISGTATVPASVGEVFGYMDVPENQAAITPGLIRSQLVERLDNGGSRVAYTYRLFGLTYRG' A
#
# COMPACT_ATOMS: atom_id res chain seq x y z
N MET A 1 -21.71 -4.00 -1.73
CA MET A 1 -20.86 -5.20 -1.57
C MET A 1 -19.65 -4.81 -0.73
N ARG A 2 -19.38 -5.52 0.37
CA ARG A 2 -18.19 -5.34 1.23
C ARG A 2 -17.31 -6.57 1.07
N ILE A 3 -16.02 -6.38 0.85
CA ILE A 3 -15.04 -7.47 0.84
C ILE A 3 -14.22 -7.37 2.14
N SER A 4 -14.02 -8.50 2.80
CA SER A 4 -13.15 -8.63 3.97
C SER A 4 -12.36 -9.91 3.86
N GLY A 5 -11.14 -9.91 4.37
CA GLY A 5 -10.29 -11.09 4.46
C GLY A 5 -9.40 -11.00 5.69
N THR A 6 -8.90 -12.15 6.12
CA THR A 6 -8.01 -12.28 7.27
C THR A 6 -6.79 -13.09 6.85
N ALA A 7 -5.62 -12.71 7.33
CA ALA A 7 -4.38 -13.45 7.14
C ALA A 7 -3.62 -13.56 8.47
N THR A 8 -2.88 -14.66 8.67
CA THR A 8 -1.94 -14.82 9.77
C THR A 8 -0.54 -14.56 9.23
N VAL A 9 0.20 -13.66 9.88
CA VAL A 9 1.57 -13.29 9.49
C VAL A 9 2.51 -13.68 10.63
N PRO A 10 3.60 -14.43 10.37
CA PRO A 10 4.55 -14.83 11.40
C PRO A 10 5.52 -13.67 11.73
N ALA A 11 4.99 -12.54 12.18
CA ALA A 11 5.74 -11.35 12.59
C ALA A 11 4.98 -10.62 13.71
N SER A 12 5.68 -9.79 14.48
CA SER A 12 5.02 -8.98 15.51
C SER A 12 4.10 -7.92 14.89
N VAL A 13 3.15 -7.43 15.68
CA VAL A 13 2.23 -6.36 15.28
C VAL A 13 3.01 -5.12 14.83
N GLY A 14 4.05 -4.73 15.57
CA GLY A 14 4.88 -3.57 15.25
C GLY A 14 5.61 -3.71 13.90
N GLU A 15 6.13 -4.91 13.60
CA GLU A 15 6.79 -5.18 12.32
C GLU A 15 5.79 -5.14 11.16
N VAL A 16 4.61 -5.75 11.32
CA VAL A 16 3.58 -5.77 10.27
C VAL A 16 3.11 -4.35 9.96
N PHE A 17 2.69 -3.59 10.98
CA PHE A 17 2.19 -2.24 10.77
C PHE A 17 3.29 -1.26 10.36
N GLY A 18 4.51 -1.42 10.87
CA GLY A 18 5.66 -0.64 10.42
C GLY A 18 5.99 -0.88 8.95
N TYR A 19 5.91 -2.13 8.48
CA TYR A 19 6.07 -2.45 7.07
C TYR A 19 4.95 -1.83 6.21
N MET A 20 3.70 -1.91 6.67
CA MET A 20 2.54 -1.34 5.96
C MET A 20 2.54 0.20 5.94
N ASP A 21 3.13 0.86 6.92
CA ASP A 21 3.14 2.33 6.99
C ASP A 21 4.14 2.99 6.01
N VAL A 22 5.04 2.20 5.41
CA VAL A 22 5.96 2.65 4.36
C VAL A 22 5.27 2.56 2.99
N PRO A 23 4.99 3.68 2.29
CA PRO A 23 4.26 3.65 1.03
C PRO A 23 4.90 2.75 -0.02
N GLU A 24 6.22 2.76 -0.16
CA GLU A 24 6.96 2.02 -1.18
C GLU A 24 6.74 0.50 -1.06
N ASN A 25 6.49 -0.01 0.14
CA ASN A 25 6.22 -1.43 0.39
C ASN A 25 4.86 -1.88 -0.16
N GLN A 26 3.92 -0.96 -0.40
CA GLN A 26 2.56 -1.28 -0.83
C GLN A 26 2.52 -1.99 -2.18
N ALA A 27 3.44 -1.63 -3.09
CA ALA A 27 3.53 -2.27 -4.40
C ALA A 27 3.94 -3.76 -4.31
N ALA A 28 4.60 -4.18 -3.22
CA ALA A 28 4.98 -5.57 -3.02
C ALA A 28 3.81 -6.46 -2.54
N ILE A 29 2.80 -5.88 -1.90
CA ILE A 29 1.73 -6.62 -1.22
C ILE A 29 0.33 -6.39 -1.80
N THR A 30 0.17 -5.41 -2.70
CA THR A 30 -1.12 -5.07 -3.30
C THR A 30 -1.15 -5.49 -4.77
N PRO A 31 -1.87 -6.56 -5.13
CA PRO A 31 -1.97 -7.00 -6.52
C PRO A 31 -2.45 -5.88 -7.45
N GLY A 32 -1.74 -5.68 -8.56
CA GLY A 32 -2.05 -4.66 -9.56
C GLY A 32 -1.49 -3.26 -9.26
N LEU A 33 -1.02 -3.00 -8.03
CA LEU A 33 -0.28 -1.79 -7.71
C LEU A 33 1.18 -1.95 -8.15
N ILE A 34 1.64 -1.09 -9.06
CA ILE A 34 2.98 -1.17 -9.67
C ILE A 34 3.95 -0.22 -8.99
N ARG A 35 3.46 0.92 -8.52
CA ARG A 35 4.27 1.91 -7.86
C ARG A 35 3.46 2.61 -6.79
N SER A 36 4.10 2.87 -5.66
CA SER A 36 3.61 3.67 -4.57
C SER A 36 4.78 4.54 -4.11
N GLN A 37 4.64 5.85 -4.20
CA GLN A 37 5.70 6.79 -3.86
C GLN A 37 5.18 7.81 -2.87
N LEU A 38 5.85 7.94 -1.73
CA LEU A 38 5.58 9.01 -0.78
C LEU A 38 5.73 10.38 -1.46
N VAL A 39 4.67 11.19 -1.38
CA VAL A 39 4.68 12.60 -1.79
C VAL A 39 4.92 13.49 -0.57
N GLU A 40 4.22 13.19 0.54
CA GLU A 40 4.27 14.00 1.76
C GLU A 40 3.80 13.16 2.95
N ARG A 41 4.43 13.35 4.11
CA ARG A 41 3.93 12.84 5.38
C ARG A 41 3.06 13.93 6.02
N LEU A 42 1.84 13.57 6.40
CA LEU A 42 0.84 14.47 6.96
C LEU A 42 0.99 14.54 8.49
N ASP A 43 0.56 15.66 9.08
CA ASP A 43 0.66 15.90 10.53
C ASP A 43 -0.12 14.89 11.38
N ASN A 44 -1.12 14.23 10.80
CA ASN A 44 -1.90 13.18 11.46
C ASN A 44 -1.22 11.79 11.39
N GLY A 45 0.01 11.70 10.92
CA GLY A 45 0.76 10.45 10.72
C GLY A 45 0.46 9.75 9.39
N GLY A 46 -0.56 10.18 8.64
CA GLY A 46 -0.89 9.65 7.32
C GLY A 46 0.11 10.07 6.23
N SER A 47 0.00 9.48 5.05
CA SER A 47 0.83 9.82 3.89
C SER A 47 -0.01 10.27 2.70
N ARG A 48 0.39 11.33 2.02
CA ARG A 48 0.01 11.61 0.63
C ARG A 48 0.94 10.82 -0.28
N VAL A 49 0.38 10.05 -1.19
CA VAL A 49 1.13 9.06 -1.99
C VAL A 49 0.65 9.13 -3.44
N ALA A 50 1.59 9.06 -4.37
CA ALA A 50 1.32 8.91 -5.80
C ALA A 50 1.39 7.42 -6.17
N TYR A 51 0.34 6.92 -6.81
CA TYR A 51 0.18 5.52 -7.15
C TYR A 51 0.19 5.30 -8.66
N THR A 52 0.70 4.14 -9.07
CA THR A 52 0.56 3.64 -10.44
C THR A 52 0.00 2.24 -10.41
N TYR A 53 -1.13 2.03 -11.10
CA TYR A 53 -1.80 0.75 -11.17
C TYR A 53 -1.66 0.15 -12.57
N ARG A 54 -1.69 -1.19 -12.65
CA ARG A 54 -1.93 -1.93 -13.89
C ARG A 54 -3.28 -2.62 -13.78
N LEU A 55 -4.23 -2.20 -14.59
CA LEU A 55 -5.57 -2.76 -14.67
C LEU A 55 -5.80 -3.29 -16.08
N PHE A 56 -6.12 -4.58 -16.21
CA PHE A 56 -6.43 -5.20 -17.51
C PHE A 56 -5.37 -4.95 -18.61
N GLY A 57 -4.09 -4.88 -18.24
CA GLY A 57 -2.97 -4.57 -19.17
C GLY A 57 -2.74 -3.08 -19.44
N LEU A 58 -3.59 -2.18 -18.94
CA LEU A 58 -3.46 -0.72 -19.04
C LEU A 58 -2.80 -0.14 -17.79
N THR A 59 -2.02 0.93 -17.94
CA THR A 59 -1.38 1.64 -16.81
C THR A 59 -2.13 2.92 -16.47
N TYR A 60 -2.46 3.10 -15.19
CA TYR A 60 -3.12 4.28 -14.64
C TYR A 60 -2.21 4.98 -13.62
N ARG A 61 -2.20 6.32 -13.60
CA ARG A 61 -1.46 7.15 -12.64
C ARG A 61 -2.45 8.02 -11.88
N GLY A 62 -2.39 8.02 -10.56
CA GLY A 62 -3.27 8.79 -9.67
C GLY A 62 -2.64 9.06 -8.32
#